data_AF-A0A2N3VGW8-F1
#
_entry.id   AF-A0A2N3VGW8-F1
#
_cell.length_a   1.000
_cell.length_b   1.000
_cell.length_c   1.000
_cell.angle_alpha   90.00
_cell.angle_beta   90.00
_cell.angle_gamma   90.00
#
_symmetry.space_group_name_H-M   'P 1'
#
loop_
_entity.id
_entity.type
_entity.pdbx_description
1 polymer ?
#
loop_
_entity_poly.entity_id
_entity_poly.type
_entity_poly.pdbx_seq_one_letter_code
_entity_poly.pdbx_strand_id
1 'polypeptide(L)'
;MSADHLGVVLAHIGADGQAYEIAYDMIATRPEELAELEAGAAELGKGWELLELRRPATTTVVEVDHNLAPGTPCRSCSQPIAWYRTPAWKRIPLDLAPSRGGNIVIDGGVAVALSADALADSDPSVPRYLSHFATCPDAKSWRGNGGQS
;
A
#
# COMPACT_ATOMS: atom_id res chain seq x y z
N MET A 1 -4.62 24.50 -15.73
CA MET A 1 -5.37 24.88 -14.52
C MET A 1 -4.73 24.09 -13.38
N SER A 2 -4.22 24.77 -12.36
CA SER A 2 -3.58 24.10 -11.21
C SER A 2 -4.69 23.56 -10.31
N ALA A 3 -4.65 22.28 -9.96
CA ALA A 3 -5.56 21.72 -8.96
C ALA A 3 -4.96 21.98 -7.57
N ASP A 4 -5.80 22.39 -6.63
CA ASP A 4 -5.42 22.59 -5.23
C ASP A 4 -5.76 21.33 -4.43
N HIS A 5 -4.81 20.86 -3.63
CA HIS A 5 -4.95 19.64 -2.84
C HIS A 5 -5.11 19.98 -1.36
N LEU A 6 -6.01 19.28 -0.68
CA LEU A 6 -6.22 19.37 0.76
C LEU A 6 -5.99 17.99 1.39
N GLY A 7 -4.91 17.87 2.16
CA GLY A 7 -4.64 16.68 2.95
C GLY A 7 -5.39 16.74 4.28
N VAL A 8 -6.18 15.71 4.56
CA VAL A 8 -6.95 15.56 5.81
C VAL A 8 -6.53 14.28 6.50
N VAL A 9 -6.08 14.38 7.75
CA VAL A 9 -5.73 13.21 8.58
C VAL A 9 -6.72 13.12 9.74
N LEU A 10 -7.47 12.03 9.78
CA LEU A 10 -8.42 11.70 10.85
C LEU A 10 -7.85 10.56 11.71
N ALA A 11 -8.03 10.66 13.02
CA ALA A 11 -7.71 9.57 13.94
C ALA A 11 -8.88 9.21 14.84
N HIS A 12 -8.94 7.96 15.26
CA HIS A 12 -9.92 7.46 16.21
C HIS A 12 -9.33 6.36 17.06
N ILE A 13 -9.71 6.34 18.34
CA ILE A 13 -9.41 5.24 19.23
C ILE A 13 -10.60 4.30 19.19
N GLY A 14 -10.40 3.11 18.63
CA GLY A 14 -11.42 2.08 18.56
C GLY A 14 -11.82 1.58 19.95
N ALA A 15 -12.96 0.89 20.03
CA ALA A 15 -13.45 0.30 21.28
C ALA A 15 -12.51 -0.77 21.87
N ASP A 16 -11.55 -1.25 21.09
CA ASP A 16 -10.46 -2.15 21.45
C ASP A 16 -9.22 -1.44 22.02
N GLY A 17 -9.23 -0.10 22.08
CA GLY A 17 -8.12 0.73 22.54
C GLY A 17 -7.01 0.94 21.51
N GLN A 18 -7.18 0.47 20.27
CA GLN A 18 -6.21 0.75 19.20
C GLN A 18 -6.48 2.10 18.55
N ALA A 19 -5.41 2.81 18.22
CA ALA A 19 -5.49 4.04 17.44
C ALA A 19 -5.51 3.69 15.95
N TYR A 20 -6.53 4.17 15.26
CA TYR A 20 -6.74 4.05 13.82
C TYR A 20 -6.54 5.43 13.19
N GLU A 21 -5.66 5.51 12.20
CA GLU A 21 -5.40 6.73 11.44
C GLU A 21 -5.82 6.51 9.98
N ILE A 22 -6.53 7.48 9.41
CA ILE A 22 -6.91 7.48 8.00
C ILE A 22 -6.57 8.85 7.41
N ALA A 23 -5.79 8.83 6.33
CA ALA A 23 -5.44 10.01 5.56
C ALA A 23 -6.25 10.06 4.26
N TYR A 24 -6.85 11.21 3.98
CA TYR A 24 -7.57 11.52 2.74
C TYR A 24 -6.82 12.64 2.01
N ASP A 25 -6.58 12.47 0.72
CA ASP A 25 -6.15 13.54 -0.18
C ASP A 25 -7.37 13.96 -1.02
N MET A 26 -7.85 15.18 -0.77
CA MET A 26 -9.01 15.72 -1.47
C MET A 26 -8.56 16.77 -2.49
N ILE A 27 -9.10 16.67 -3.71
CA ILE A 27 -8.68 17.48 -4.84
C ILE A 27 -9.77 18.50 -5.16
N ALA A 28 -9.45 19.79 -5.06
CA ALA A 28 -10.25 20.88 -5.58
C ALA A 28 -9.72 21.30 -6.95
N THR A 29 -10.58 21.31 -7.96
CA THR A 29 -10.22 21.85 -9.29
C THR A 29 -10.58 23.32 -9.43
N ARG A 30 -11.39 23.83 -8.50
CA ARG A 30 -11.81 25.24 -8.42
C ARG A 30 -11.74 25.75 -6.98
N PRO A 31 -11.45 27.05 -6.76
CA PRO A 31 -11.31 27.61 -5.41
C PRO A 31 -12.55 27.46 -4.51
N GLU A 32 -13.76 27.49 -5.07
CA GLU A 32 -15.01 27.29 -4.33
C GLU A 32 -15.17 25.86 -3.80
N GLU A 33 -14.63 24.86 -4.51
CA GLU A 33 -14.66 23.45 -4.09
C GLU A 33 -13.77 23.24 -2.85
N LEU A 34 -12.69 24.03 -2.70
CA LEU A 34 -11.81 23.93 -1.54
C LEU A 34 -12.52 24.30 -0.24
N ALA A 35 -13.36 25.34 -0.25
CA ALA A 35 -14.14 25.74 0.92
C ALA A 35 -15.19 24.68 1.29
N GLU A 36 -15.80 24.04 0.29
CA GLU A 36 -16.74 22.94 0.49
C GLU A 36 -16.04 21.68 1.05
N LEU A 37 -14.81 21.41 0.59
CA LEU A 37 -13.97 20.31 1.09
C LEU A 37 -13.49 20.54 2.54
N GLU A 38 -13.08 21.77 2.89
CA GLU A 38 -12.73 22.14 4.26
C GLU A 38 -13.94 21.96 5.21
N ALA A 39 -15.14 22.36 4.77
CA ALA A 39 -16.38 22.14 5.52
C ALA A 39 -16.77 20.64 5.62
N GLY A 40 -16.59 19.89 4.52
CA GLY A 40 -16.83 18.45 4.48
C GLY A 40 -15.89 17.64 5.38
N ALA A 41 -14.61 18.02 5.46
CA ALA A 41 -13.64 17.42 6.37
C ALA A 41 -14.06 17.51 7.84
N ALA A 42 -14.62 18.65 8.24
CA ALA A 42 -15.15 18.85 9.58
C ALA A 42 -16.36 17.95 9.89
N GLU A 43 -17.21 17.70 8.89
CA GLU A 43 -18.37 16.79 9.01
C GLU A 43 -17.95 15.30 9.01
N LEU A 44 -16.93 14.92 8.23
CA LEU A 44 -16.33 13.57 8.26
C LEU A 44 -15.73 13.22 9.63
N GLY A 45 -15.32 14.21 10.41
CA GLY A 45 -14.79 14.07 11.77
C GLY A 45 -15.83 13.80 12.87
N LYS A 46 -17.13 13.63 12.57
CA LYS A 46 -18.12 13.31 13.61
C LYS A 46 -17.86 11.92 14.23
N GLY A 47 -17.20 11.91 15.39
CA GLY A 47 -16.78 10.70 16.11
C GLY A 47 -15.28 10.36 15.99
N TRP A 48 -14.52 11.16 15.25
CA TRP A 48 -13.08 11.02 14.99
C TRP A 48 -12.39 12.34 15.35
N GLU A 49 -11.21 12.28 15.97
CA GLU A 49 -10.42 13.47 16.25
C GLU A 49 -9.67 13.89 14.98
N LEU A 50 -9.95 15.09 14.48
CA LEU A 50 -9.20 15.70 13.39
C LEU A 50 -7.84 16.13 13.93
N LEU A 51 -6.79 15.38 13.58
CA LEU A 51 -5.44 15.68 14.06
C LEU A 51 -4.80 16.81 13.25
N GLU A 52 -5.07 16.87 11.94
CA GLU A 52 -4.35 17.80 11.08
C GLU A 52 -5.06 18.12 9.76
N LEU A 53 -5.08 19.41 9.42
CA LEU A 53 -5.40 19.95 8.09
C LEU A 53 -4.11 20.57 7.54
N ARG A 54 -3.53 19.99 6.49
CA ARG A 54 -2.36 20.57 5.80
C ARG A 54 -2.67 20.80 4.33
N ARG A 55 -2.21 21.95 3.82
CA ARG A 55 -2.02 22.19 2.39
C ARG A 55 -0.65 21.63 2.01
N PRO A 56 -0.54 20.51 1.29
CA PRO A 56 0.77 19.99 0.92
C PRO A 56 1.41 20.92 -0.11
N ALA A 57 2.65 21.35 0.14
CA ALA A 57 3.43 22.15 -0.80
C ALA A 57 3.88 21.36 -2.04
N THR A 58 3.74 20.04 -2.03
CA THR A 58 4.06 19.16 -3.16
C THR A 58 3.29 17.85 -3.00
N THR A 59 2.30 17.62 -3.88
CA THR A 59 1.50 16.39 -3.87
C THR A 59 2.29 15.24 -4.48
N THR A 60 2.50 14.15 -3.72
CA THR A 60 2.71 12.83 -4.31
C THR A 60 1.42 12.05 -4.09
N VAL A 61 0.60 11.93 -5.13
CA VAL A 61 -0.59 11.08 -5.09
C VAL A 61 -0.10 9.64 -5.04
N VAL A 62 -0.23 8.99 -3.88
CA VAL A 62 -0.05 7.55 -3.78
C VAL A 62 -1.43 6.93 -3.88
N GLU A 63 -1.81 6.43 -5.06
CA GLU A 63 -3.06 5.68 -5.20
C GLU A 63 -3.02 4.46 -4.26
N VAL A 64 -3.77 4.52 -3.17
CA VAL A 64 -3.93 3.39 -2.25
C VAL A 64 -4.93 2.42 -2.89
N ASP A 65 -4.40 1.47 -3.68
CA ASP A 65 -5.22 0.39 -4.22
C ASP A 65 -5.64 -0.52 -3.06
N HIS A 66 -6.89 -0.40 -2.62
CA HIS A 66 -7.48 -1.15 -1.52
C HIS A 66 -7.44 -2.68 -1.71
N ASN A 67 -7.14 -3.15 -2.93
CA ASN A 67 -6.86 -4.57 -3.19
C ASN A 67 -5.41 -4.98 -2.85
N LEU A 68 -4.59 -4.04 -2.39
CA LEU A 68 -3.24 -4.26 -1.87
C LEU A 68 -3.23 -4.62 -0.38
N ALA A 69 -4.42 -4.80 0.23
CA ALA A 69 -4.55 -5.06 1.65
C ALA A 69 -3.73 -6.29 2.08
N PRO A 70 -2.84 -6.15 3.09
CA PRO A 70 -2.12 -7.28 3.65
C PRO A 70 -3.11 -8.29 4.24
N GLY A 71 -2.85 -9.58 4.03
CA GLY A 71 -3.69 -10.66 4.55
C GLY A 71 -4.79 -11.14 3.60
N THR A 72 -4.79 -10.69 2.35
CA THR A 72 -5.69 -11.23 1.31
C THR A 72 -5.42 -12.73 1.11
N PRO A 73 -6.41 -13.63 1.11
CA PRO A 73 -6.15 -15.05 0.89
C PRO A 73 -5.78 -15.34 -0.57
N CYS A 74 -4.73 -16.13 -0.78
CA CYS A 74 -4.34 -16.63 -2.09
C CYS A 74 -5.48 -17.47 -2.69
N ARG A 75 -5.82 -17.23 -3.96
CA ARG A 75 -6.93 -17.93 -4.62
C ARG A 75 -6.68 -19.42 -4.85
N SER A 76 -5.42 -19.84 -4.86
CA SER A 76 -5.04 -21.25 -5.04
C SER A 76 -4.92 -21.95 -3.69
N CYS A 77 -3.98 -21.50 -2.85
CA CYS A 77 -3.63 -22.20 -1.61
C CYS A 77 -4.29 -21.64 -0.35
N SER A 78 -5.09 -20.57 -0.48
CA SER A 78 -5.75 -19.86 0.63
C SER A 78 -4.82 -19.25 1.70
N GLN A 79 -3.49 -19.36 1.56
CA GLN A 79 -2.55 -18.70 2.46
C GLN A 79 -2.65 -17.17 2.35
N PRO A 80 -2.49 -16.42 3.45
CA PRO A 80 -2.56 -14.97 3.42
C PRO A 80 -1.34 -14.39 2.69
N ILE A 81 -1.62 -13.45 1.79
CA ILE A 81 -0.62 -12.74 0.98
C ILE A 81 -0.79 -11.23 1.13
N ALA A 82 0.27 -10.50 0.83
CA ALA A 82 0.23 -9.06 0.67
C ALA A 82 0.48 -8.72 -0.79
N TRP A 83 -0.39 -7.90 -1.38
CA TRP A 83 -0.21 -7.46 -2.75
C TRP A 83 0.57 -6.14 -2.75
N TYR A 84 1.57 -6.05 -3.62
CA TYR A 84 2.33 -4.83 -3.84
C TYR A 84 2.44 -4.51 -5.33
N ARG A 85 2.90 -3.31 -5.65
CA ARG A 85 3.30 -2.94 -7.02
C ARG A 85 4.81 -3.00 -7.14
N THR A 86 5.29 -3.39 -8.31
CA THR A 86 6.71 -3.31 -8.70
C THR A 86 7.00 -1.92 -9.29
N PRO A 87 8.28 -1.52 -9.48
CA PRO A 87 8.61 -0.25 -10.15
C PRO A 87 8.03 -0.14 -11.57
N ALA A 88 7.82 -1.28 -12.22
CA ALA A 88 7.16 -1.38 -13.52
C ALA A 88 5.62 -1.34 -13.44
N TRP A 89 5.05 -0.93 -12.30
CA TRP A 89 3.61 -0.84 -12.03
C TRP A 89 2.84 -2.16 -12.17
N LYS A 90 3.53 -3.31 -12.19
CA LYS A 90 2.91 -4.64 -12.17
C LYS A 90 2.63 -5.05 -10.74
N ARG A 91 1.47 -5.69 -10.51
CA ARG A 91 1.10 -6.28 -9.23
C ARG A 91 1.90 -7.55 -8.96
N ILE A 92 2.39 -7.69 -7.74
CA ILE A 92 3.11 -8.88 -7.27
C ILE A 92 2.55 -9.31 -5.90
N PRO A 93 2.16 -10.58 -5.73
CA PRO A 93 1.81 -11.12 -4.43
C PRO A 93 3.09 -11.51 -3.70
N LEU A 94 3.22 -11.07 -2.46
CA LEU A 94 4.29 -11.42 -1.53
C LEU A 94 3.74 -12.28 -0.39
N ASP A 95 4.60 -13.13 0.16
CA ASP A 95 4.30 -13.79 1.42
C ASP A 95 4.12 -12.75 2.52
N LEU A 96 3.13 -12.93 3.39
CA LEU A 96 2.83 -11.96 4.44
C LEU A 96 4.00 -11.81 5.44
N ALA A 97 4.67 -12.92 5.74
CA ALA A 97 5.80 -12.94 6.66
C ALA A 97 7.12 -12.64 5.92
N PRO A 98 7.99 -11.77 6.46
CA PRO A 98 9.32 -11.58 5.92
C PRO A 98 10.16 -12.87 6.08
N SER A 99 11.07 -13.09 5.14
CA SER A 99 11.99 -14.22 5.10
C SER A 99 13.43 -13.73 4.95
N ARG A 100 14.34 -14.31 5.74
CA ARG A 100 15.78 -14.04 5.62
C ARG A 100 16.35 -14.39 4.24
N GLY A 101 15.76 -15.40 3.58
CA GLY A 101 16.08 -15.80 2.21
C GLY A 101 15.25 -15.07 1.14
N GLY A 102 14.43 -14.09 1.54
CA GLY A 102 13.72 -13.22 0.61
C GLY A 102 14.69 -12.32 -0.16
N ASN A 103 14.31 -11.95 -1.38
CA ASN A 103 15.05 -11.03 -2.23
C ASN A 103 14.21 -9.80 -2.61
N ILE A 104 13.05 -9.59 -1.98
CA ILE A 104 12.19 -8.45 -2.26
C ILE A 104 12.19 -7.53 -1.05
N VAL A 105 12.44 -6.25 -1.25
CA VAL A 105 12.28 -5.19 -0.24
C VAL A 105 11.12 -4.29 -0.61
N ILE A 106 10.52 -3.66 0.40
CA ILE A 106 9.49 -2.63 0.18
C ILE A 106 10.15 -1.26 0.35
N ASP A 107 10.23 -0.51 -0.74
CA ASP A 107 10.79 0.85 -0.76
C ASP A 107 9.72 1.81 -1.28
N GLY A 108 9.36 2.82 -0.49
CA GLY A 108 8.31 3.78 -0.83
C GLY A 108 6.94 3.14 -1.19
N GLY A 109 6.61 1.98 -0.60
CA GLY A 109 5.38 1.23 -0.91
C GLY A 109 5.46 0.36 -2.17
N VAL A 110 6.62 0.25 -2.80
CA VAL A 110 6.87 -0.54 -4.01
C VAL A 110 7.77 -1.74 -3.68
N ALA A 111 7.40 -2.91 -4.21
CA ALA A 111 8.17 -4.13 -4.10
C ALA A 111 9.33 -4.15 -5.11
N VAL A 112 10.56 -4.07 -4.62
CA VAL A 112 11.79 -4.10 -5.42
C VAL A 112 12.49 -5.43 -5.24
N ALA A 113 12.66 -6.18 -6.33
CA ALA A 113 13.45 -7.40 -6.33
C ALA A 113 14.95 -7.05 -6.45
N LEU A 114 15.74 -7.50 -5.48
CA LEU A 114 17.18 -7.33 -5.43
C LEU A 114 17.87 -8.36 -6.35
N SER A 115 18.88 -7.91 -7.09
CA SER A 115 19.83 -8.78 -7.77
C SER A 115 20.71 -9.53 -6.76
N ALA A 116 21.48 -10.53 -7.21
CA ALA A 116 22.39 -11.25 -6.32
C ALA A 116 23.41 -10.31 -5.65
N ASP A 117 23.99 -9.39 -6.43
CA ASP A 117 24.95 -8.39 -5.91
C ASP A 117 24.26 -7.43 -4.93
N ALA A 118 23.10 -6.88 -5.30
CA ALA A 118 22.36 -5.97 -4.42
C ALA A 118 21.86 -6.66 -3.14
N LEU A 119 21.57 -7.97 -3.19
CA LEU A 119 21.20 -8.76 -2.03
C LEU A 119 22.41 -8.96 -1.10
N ALA A 120 23.59 -9.21 -1.66
CA ALA A 120 24.83 -9.34 -0.90
C ALA A 120 25.21 -8.03 -0.18
N ASP A 121 24.96 -6.89 -0.83
CA ASP A 121 25.24 -5.56 -0.27
C ASP A 121 24.10 -5.01 0.61
N SER A 122 22.92 -5.67 0.62
CA SER A 122 21.77 -5.22 1.38
C SER A 122 21.95 -5.43 2.89
N ASP A 123 21.46 -4.46 3.68
CA ASP A 123 21.43 -4.58 5.13
C ASP A 123 20.56 -5.79 5.54
N PRO A 124 21.11 -6.79 6.25
CA PRO A 124 20.37 -7.98 6.68
C PRO A 124 19.28 -7.69 7.73
N SER A 125 19.28 -6.51 8.35
CA SER A 125 18.23 -6.05 9.26
C SER A 125 16.97 -5.57 8.55
N VAL A 126 17.06 -5.22 7.27
CA VAL A 126 15.91 -4.80 6.46
C VAL A 126 15.03 -6.02 6.18
N PRO A 127 13.72 -5.97 6.48
CA PRO A 127 12.80 -7.05 6.16
C PRO A 127 12.80 -7.34 4.66
N ARG A 128 13.02 -8.61 4.32
CA ARG A 128 12.94 -9.11 2.94
C ARG A 128 11.79 -10.08 2.82
N TYR A 129 11.21 -10.14 1.63
CA TYR A 129 10.03 -10.93 1.32
C TYR A 129 10.32 -11.86 0.15
N LEU A 130 9.48 -12.88 0.03
CA LEU A 130 9.45 -13.77 -1.12
C LEU A 130 8.21 -13.47 -1.94
N SER A 131 8.32 -13.62 -3.25
CA SER A 131 7.13 -13.63 -4.10
C SER A 131 6.32 -14.87 -3.78
N HIS A 132 5.05 -14.70 -3.44
CA HIS A 132 4.15 -15.82 -3.19
C HIS A 132 4.00 -16.70 -4.43
N PHE A 133 4.20 -16.16 -5.63
CA PHE A 133 4.24 -17.00 -6.82
C PHE A 133 5.27 -18.12 -6.68
N ALA A 134 6.43 -17.85 -6.08
CA ALA A 134 7.53 -18.81 -5.93
C ALA A 134 7.29 -19.81 -4.79
N THR A 135 6.60 -19.40 -3.73
CA THR A 135 6.43 -20.17 -2.50
C THR A 135 5.06 -20.84 -2.38
N CYS A 136 4.08 -20.48 -3.22
CA CYS A 136 2.75 -21.07 -3.21
C CYS A 136 2.82 -22.61 -3.37
N PRO A 137 2.25 -23.39 -2.43
CA PRO A 137 2.22 -24.85 -2.52
C PRO A 137 1.58 -25.37 -3.82
N ASP A 138 0.56 -24.65 -4.31
CA ASP A 138 -0.15 -25.00 -5.53
C ASP A 138 0.50 -24.43 -6.79
N ALA A 139 1.68 -23.81 -6.69
CA ALA A 139 2.33 -23.14 -7.82
C ALA A 139 2.51 -24.05 -9.03
N LYS A 140 2.77 -25.34 -8.79
CA LYS A 140 2.94 -26.35 -9.84
C LYS A 140 1.71 -26.47 -10.75
N SER A 141 0.50 -26.21 -10.23
CA SER A 141 -0.76 -26.34 -10.99
C SER A 141 -0.95 -25.28 -12.07
N TRP A 142 -0.35 -24.09 -11.92
CA TRP A 142 -0.51 -22.97 -12.86
C TRP A 142 0.81 -22.48 -13.48
N ARG A 143 1.98 -22.77 -12.90
CA ARG A 143 3.28 -22.46 -13.51
C ARG A 143 3.56 -23.28 -14.78
N GLY A 144 2.99 -24.49 -14.88
CA GLY A 144 3.18 -25.40 -16.02
C GLY A 144 2.29 -25.12 -17.22
N ASN A 145 1.25 -24.29 -17.09
CA ASN A 145 0.24 -24.06 -18.14
C ASN A 145 0.33 -22.68 -18.82
N GLY A 146 1.32 -21.84 -18.47
CA GLY A 146 1.44 -20.46 -18.97
C GLY A 146 2.13 -20.31 -20.34
N GLY A 147 2.45 -21.40 -21.03
CA GLY A 147 3.07 -21.40 -22.35
C GLY A 147 2.23 -22.16 -23.36
N GLN A 148 1.17 -21.52 -23.88
CA GLN A 148 0.56 -21.73 -25.20
C GLN A 148 -0.75 -20.93 -25.28
N SER A 149 -0.68 -19.71 -25.81
CA SER A 149 -1.72 -19.04 -26.60
C SER A 149 -1.05 -17.89 -27.35
#